data_AF-A0A2N1A7S1-F1
#
_entry.id   AF-A0A2N1A7S1-F1
#
_cell.length_a   1.000
_cell.length_b   1.000
_cell.length_c   1.000
_cell.angle_alpha   90.00
_cell.angle_beta   90.00
_cell.angle_gamma   90.00
#
_symmetry.space_group_name_H-M   'P 1'
#
loop_
_entity.id
_entity.type
_entity.pdbx_description
1 polymer ?
#
loop_
_entity_poly.entity_id
_entity_poly.type
_entity_poly.pdbx_seq_one_letter_code
_entity_poly.pdbx_strand_id
1 'polypeptide(L)'
;MIDAICNMEDQGNKVFSIFEFKALPESEIDRLRYSLLCPVCKQKAYFRKASRDGKQACFGSRYHEFDCEEFNPSPRKSEEEKQISEVEALIMEADSLQIDFSSAVIKKHRNKSAEQSHAHKSEDKKSTSVNDALLIKENEITIKKQGLKKLLVSLLRGSSLANSDLWIYTSEKHKWRAKNLFVNVNDAKPTDNGAPRMYWGTIADADKTLNWLNPAEERSVSIPISKYQQDFLTRFDINEARDLEGAGFILFAKCVESKDKKRKFLQLWGNDVQYFYISKAED
;
A
#
# COMPACT_ATOMS: atom_id res chain seq x y z
N MET A 1 -8.42 19.49 1.77
CA MET A 1 -9.53 19.43 0.81
C MET A 1 -10.89 19.46 1.48
N ILE A 2 -11.64 20.54 1.27
CA ILE A 2 -13.02 20.73 1.75
C ILE A 2 -14.03 20.36 0.66
N ASP A 3 -13.65 20.52 -0.61
CA ASP A 3 -14.52 20.26 -1.77
C ASP A 3 -13.92 19.21 -2.69
N ALA A 4 -14.77 18.42 -3.35
CA ALA A 4 -14.37 17.48 -4.39
C ALA A 4 -15.27 17.60 -5.62
N ILE A 5 -14.68 17.40 -6.80
CA ILE A 5 -15.45 17.24 -8.03
C ILE A 5 -15.93 15.80 -8.09
N CYS A 6 -17.22 15.59 -8.29
CA CYS A 6 -17.79 14.30 -8.63
C CYS A 6 -18.11 14.29 -10.12
N ASN A 7 -17.42 13.42 -10.87
CA ASN A 7 -17.71 13.19 -12.27
C ASN A 7 -18.88 12.20 -12.40
N MET A 8 -20.06 12.71 -12.72
CA MET A 8 -21.23 11.86 -12.94
C MET A 8 -21.39 11.62 -14.45
N GLU A 9 -21.24 10.37 -14.88
CA GLU A 9 -21.26 9.93 -16.29
C GLU A 9 -22.45 10.52 -17.08
N ASP A 10 -23.60 10.71 -16.42
CA ASP A 10 -24.85 11.18 -17.06
C ASP A 10 -25.22 12.66 -16.81
N GLN A 11 -24.52 13.36 -15.92
CA GLN A 11 -24.92 14.72 -15.46
C GLN A 11 -23.77 15.74 -15.45
N GLY A 12 -22.58 15.35 -15.89
CA GLY A 12 -21.39 16.19 -15.87
C GLY A 12 -20.77 16.31 -14.47
N ASN A 13 -19.84 17.26 -14.35
CA ASN A 13 -19.09 17.48 -13.12
C ASN A 13 -19.90 18.32 -12.13
N LYS A 14 -20.11 17.80 -10.92
CA LYS A 14 -20.69 18.54 -9.79
C LYS A 14 -19.63 18.70 -8.69
N VAL A 15 -19.46 19.91 -8.18
CA VAL A 15 -18.64 20.13 -6.97
C VAL A 15 -19.50 19.86 -5.75
N PHE A 16 -18.99 19.05 -4.83
CA PHE A 16 -19.59 18.82 -3.53
C PHE A 16 -18.67 19.35 -2.45
N SER A 17 -19.24 20.12 -1.52
CA SER A 17 -18.58 20.35 -0.24
C SER A 17 -18.70 19.14 0.68
N ILE A 18 -17.80 19.04 1.65
CA ILE A 18 -17.83 17.95 2.63
C ILE A 18 -19.14 17.91 3.43
N PHE A 19 -19.76 19.08 3.65
CA PHE A 19 -21.02 19.21 4.39
C PHE A 19 -22.20 18.68 3.60
N GLU A 20 -22.22 18.91 2.30
CA GLU A 20 -23.25 18.37 1.39
C GLU A 20 -23.06 16.87 1.21
N PHE A 21 -21.83 16.43 0.93
CA PHE A 21 -21.54 15.04 0.59
C PHE A 21 -21.83 14.09 1.75
N LYS A 22 -21.46 14.48 2.99
CA LYS A 22 -21.71 13.66 4.18
C LYS A 22 -23.21 13.55 4.54
N ALA A 23 -24.04 14.44 4.02
CA ALA A 23 -25.48 14.45 4.27
C ALA A 23 -26.27 13.60 3.26
N LEU A 24 -25.60 13.11 2.19
CA LEU A 24 -26.22 12.23 1.21
C LEU A 24 -26.60 10.87 1.83
N PRO A 25 -27.60 10.16 1.28
CA PRO A 25 -27.88 8.78 1.63
C PRO A 25 -26.65 7.88 1.43
N GLU A 26 -26.50 6.85 2.26
CA GLU A 26 -25.35 5.93 2.20
C GLU A 26 -25.20 5.28 0.81
N SER A 27 -26.31 4.92 0.17
CA SER A 27 -26.32 4.39 -1.20
C SER A 27 -25.81 5.36 -2.26
N GLU A 28 -26.04 6.67 -2.08
CA GLU A 28 -25.51 7.68 -2.99
C GLU A 28 -24.01 7.91 -2.75
N ILE A 29 -23.58 7.97 -1.48
CA ILE A 29 -22.15 8.04 -1.13
C ILE A 29 -21.40 6.86 -1.75
N ASP A 30 -21.91 5.64 -1.60
CA ASP A 30 -21.30 4.42 -2.13
C ASP A 30 -21.20 4.43 -3.66
N ARG A 31 -22.16 5.05 -4.35
CA ARG A 31 -22.10 5.23 -5.80
C ARG A 31 -21.07 6.28 -6.20
N LEU A 32 -21.10 7.45 -5.56
CA LEU A 32 -20.35 8.63 -5.99
C LEU A 32 -18.88 8.62 -5.57
N ARG A 33 -18.53 7.88 -4.51
CA ARG A 33 -17.15 7.87 -3.97
C ARG A 33 -16.08 7.40 -4.94
N TYR A 34 -16.46 6.62 -5.96
CA TYR A 34 -15.55 6.11 -6.99
C TYR A 34 -15.20 7.16 -8.07
N SER A 35 -15.96 8.26 -8.11
CA SER A 35 -15.87 9.31 -9.13
C SER A 35 -15.41 10.66 -8.59
N LEU A 36 -14.83 10.67 -7.39
CA LEU A 36 -14.32 11.88 -6.75
C LEU A 36 -12.95 12.26 -7.30
N LEU A 37 -12.76 13.54 -7.57
CA LEU A 37 -11.55 14.16 -8.10
C LEU A 37 -11.21 15.42 -7.30
N CYS A 38 -9.92 15.72 -7.20
CA CYS A 38 -9.42 16.97 -6.64
C CYS A 38 -9.94 18.16 -7.47
N PRO A 39 -10.43 19.25 -6.83
CA PRO A 39 -10.91 20.42 -7.57
C PRO A 39 -9.81 21.16 -8.33
N VAL A 40 -8.55 21.06 -7.88
CA VAL A 40 -7.39 21.73 -8.46
C VAL A 40 -6.75 20.86 -9.55
N CYS A 41 -6.00 19.81 -9.18
CA CYS A 41 -5.27 18.97 -10.12
C CYS A 41 -6.10 17.89 -10.84
N LYS A 42 -7.41 17.76 -10.55
CA LYS A 42 -8.32 16.75 -11.12
C LYS A 42 -7.93 15.29 -10.90
N GLN A 43 -6.91 15.02 -10.07
CA GLN A 43 -6.48 13.68 -9.71
C GLN A 43 -7.48 13.00 -8.78
N LYS A 44 -7.48 11.66 -8.77
CA LYS A 44 -8.48 10.86 -8.04
C LYS A 44 -8.48 11.18 -6.54
N ALA A 45 -9.66 11.42 -5.99
CA ALA A 45 -9.89 11.70 -4.59
C ALA A 45 -10.70 10.58 -3.93
N TYR A 46 -10.69 10.56 -2.60
CA TYR A 46 -11.47 9.66 -1.77
C TYR A 46 -12.29 10.48 -0.76
N PHE A 47 -13.39 9.90 -0.31
CA PHE A 47 -14.17 10.38 0.82
C PHE A 47 -13.97 9.45 2.00
N ARG A 48 -13.66 10.04 3.16
CA ARG A 48 -13.56 9.34 4.44
C ARG A 48 -14.60 9.89 5.41
N LYS A 49 -15.35 8.99 6.03
CA LYS A 49 -16.34 9.33 7.07
C LYS A 49 -15.62 9.79 8.36
N ALA A 50 -16.34 10.55 9.18
CA ALA A 50 -15.83 10.94 10.50
C ALA A 50 -15.48 9.69 11.34
N SER A 51 -14.35 9.71 12.05
CA SER A 51 -13.94 8.56 12.87
C SER A 51 -14.62 8.57 14.25
N ARG A 52 -14.67 7.40 14.90
CA ARG A 52 -15.10 7.31 16.31
C ARG A 52 -14.18 8.08 17.26
N ASP A 53 -12.91 8.21 16.90
CA ASP A 53 -11.90 8.95 17.66
C ASP A 53 -12.00 10.48 17.50
N GLY A 54 -13.05 10.98 16.83
CA GLY A 54 -13.35 12.41 16.71
C GLY A 54 -12.74 13.09 15.49
N LYS A 55 -12.11 12.35 14.57
CA LYS A 55 -11.65 12.92 13.29
C LYS A 55 -12.87 13.27 12.43
N GLN A 56 -12.86 14.46 11.83
CA GLN A 56 -13.96 14.89 10.97
C GLN A 56 -13.96 14.13 9.64
N ALA A 57 -15.11 14.13 8.96
CA ALA A 57 -15.17 13.64 7.59
C ALA A 57 -14.34 14.58 6.69
N CYS A 58 -13.64 14.02 5.72
CA CYS A 58 -12.86 14.82 4.77
C CYS A 58 -12.82 14.18 3.38
N PHE A 59 -12.49 15.02 2.41
CA PHE A 59 -11.95 14.55 1.14
C PHE A 59 -10.42 14.54 1.23
N GLY A 60 -9.80 13.60 0.52
CA GLY A 60 -8.35 13.56 0.35
C GLY A 60 -7.97 12.96 -1.00
N SER A 61 -6.71 13.08 -1.39
CA SER A 61 -6.17 12.40 -2.57
C SER A 61 -4.76 11.89 -2.31
N ARG A 62 -4.49 10.68 -2.80
CA ARG A 62 -3.14 10.10 -2.82
C ARG A 62 -2.34 10.49 -4.06
N TYR A 63 -3.03 11.05 -5.04
CA TYR A 63 -2.56 11.20 -6.42
C TYR A 63 -2.36 12.65 -6.82
N HIS A 64 -2.35 13.57 -5.86
CA HIS A 64 -2.06 14.98 -6.13
C HIS A 64 -0.80 15.15 -6.99
N GLU A 65 -0.89 16.06 -7.96
CA GLU A 65 0.29 16.57 -8.67
C GLU A 65 1.16 17.38 -7.71
N PHE A 66 2.46 17.47 -8.02
CA PHE A 66 3.48 18.04 -7.13
C PHE A 66 3.20 19.50 -6.73
N ASP A 67 2.62 20.27 -7.64
CA ASP A 67 2.28 21.69 -7.54
C ASP A 67 0.83 21.96 -7.13
N CYS A 68 0.05 20.92 -6.79
CA CYS A 68 -1.34 21.08 -6.42
C CYS A 68 -1.49 21.83 -5.08
N GLU A 69 -2.27 22.90 -5.04
CA GLU A 69 -2.48 23.71 -3.82
C GLU A 69 -3.18 22.93 -2.69
N GLU A 70 -4.06 21.99 -3.04
CA GLU A 70 -4.68 21.06 -2.08
C GLU A 70 -3.69 20.04 -1.50
N PHE A 71 -2.48 19.95 -2.06
CA PHE A 71 -1.43 19.07 -1.58
C PHE A 71 -0.69 19.68 -0.39
N ASN A 72 -1.35 19.62 0.76
CA ASN A 72 -0.90 20.27 1.98
C ASN A 72 0.48 19.76 2.45
N PRO A 73 1.51 20.61 2.58
CA PRO A 73 2.82 20.19 3.01
C PRO A 73 2.86 19.80 4.49
N SER A 74 3.35 18.60 4.79
CA SER A 74 3.53 18.09 6.15
C SER A 74 4.94 17.49 6.32
N PRO A 75 5.46 17.31 7.55
CA PRO A 75 6.74 16.63 7.78
C PRO A 75 6.79 15.22 7.15
N ARG A 76 5.63 14.55 7.09
CA ARG A 76 5.48 13.26 6.41
C ARG A 76 5.63 13.38 4.90
N LYS A 77 5.19 14.48 4.28
CA LYS A 77 5.41 14.75 2.86
C LYS A 77 6.89 14.79 2.53
N SER A 78 7.71 15.48 3.33
CA SER A 78 9.17 15.53 3.12
C SER A 78 9.80 14.12 3.19
N GLU A 79 9.35 13.29 4.12
CA GLU A 79 9.78 11.89 4.22
C GLU A 79 9.30 11.05 3.01
N GLU A 80 8.07 11.27 2.52
CA GLU A 80 7.57 10.63 1.30
C GLU A 80 8.39 11.06 0.06
N GLU A 81 8.70 12.35 -0.08
CA GLU A 81 9.55 12.88 -1.16
C GLU A 81 10.96 12.29 -1.15
N LYS A 82 11.54 12.14 0.04
CA LYS A 82 12.82 11.45 0.22
C LYS A 82 12.71 9.98 -0.21
N GLN A 83 11.66 9.29 0.21
CA GLN A 83 11.45 7.88 -0.15
C GLN A 83 11.28 7.69 -1.66
N ILE A 84 10.57 8.60 -2.34
CA ILE A 84 10.43 8.60 -3.81
C ILE A 84 11.78 8.83 -4.47
N SER A 85 12.50 9.86 -4.05
CA SER A 85 13.83 10.19 -4.61
C SER A 85 14.81 9.03 -4.45
N GLU A 86 14.76 8.34 -3.32
CA GLU A 86 15.56 7.14 -3.10
C GLU A 86 15.13 5.98 -4.00
N VAL A 87 13.84 5.79 -4.33
CA VAL A 87 13.41 4.76 -5.28
C VAL A 87 13.79 5.12 -6.72
N GLU A 88 13.65 6.39 -7.13
CA GLU A 88 14.09 6.84 -8.45
C GLU A 88 15.60 6.65 -8.63
N ALA A 89 16.41 7.01 -7.62
CA ALA A 89 17.84 6.73 -7.65
C ALA A 89 18.14 5.23 -7.81
N LEU A 90 17.37 4.34 -7.16
CA LEU A 90 17.51 2.89 -7.35
C LEU A 90 17.17 2.44 -8.76
N ILE A 91 16.13 3.01 -9.37
CA ILE A 91 15.74 2.70 -10.74
C ILE A 91 16.83 3.12 -11.73
N MET A 92 17.51 4.25 -11.48
CA MET A 92 18.57 4.76 -12.34
C MET A 92 19.91 4.05 -12.14
N GLU A 93 20.27 3.69 -10.92
CA GLU A 93 21.62 3.24 -10.56
C GLU A 93 21.75 1.72 -10.40
N ALA A 94 20.66 1.01 -10.06
CA ALA A 94 20.73 -0.40 -9.71
C ALA A 94 20.22 -1.28 -10.85
N ASP A 95 20.90 -2.40 -11.08
CA ASP A 95 20.41 -3.43 -12.01
C ASP A 95 19.28 -4.27 -11.39
N SER A 96 19.23 -4.34 -10.06
CA SER A 96 18.28 -5.18 -9.34
C SER A 96 17.90 -4.67 -7.95
N LEU A 97 16.72 -5.10 -7.51
CA LEU A 97 16.13 -4.82 -6.20
C LEU A 97 15.46 -6.09 -5.66
N GLN A 98 15.57 -6.34 -4.35
CA GLN A 98 14.80 -7.38 -3.67
C GLN A 98 13.72 -6.76 -2.78
N ILE A 99 12.50 -7.27 -2.89
CA ILE A 99 11.43 -6.91 -1.96
C ILE A 99 11.65 -7.62 -0.63
N ASP A 100 11.72 -6.85 0.44
CA ASP A 100 11.72 -7.38 1.80
C ASP A 100 10.29 -7.42 2.35
N PHE A 101 9.64 -8.58 2.24
CA PHE A 101 8.31 -8.82 2.82
C PHE A 101 8.34 -8.93 4.35
N SER A 102 9.51 -9.16 4.93
CA SER A 102 9.70 -9.30 6.38
C SER A 102 9.89 -7.97 7.10
N SER A 103 10.09 -6.86 6.35
CA SER A 103 10.28 -5.53 6.93
C SER A 103 9.03 -5.13 7.73
N ALA A 104 9.05 -5.41 9.02
CA ALA A 104 7.93 -5.18 9.91
C ALA A 104 7.73 -3.67 10.08
N VAL A 105 6.57 -3.18 9.65
CA VAL A 105 6.08 -1.86 10.02
C VAL A 105 5.46 -1.99 11.42
N ILE A 106 6.17 -1.41 12.39
CA ILE A 106 5.85 -1.25 13.82
C ILE A 106 5.88 -2.55 14.64
N LYS A 107 7.06 -2.87 15.20
CA LYS A 107 7.09 -3.50 16.53
C LYS A 107 6.57 -2.44 17.51
N LYS A 108 5.39 -2.62 18.11
CA LYS A 108 5.03 -1.86 19.32
C LYS A 108 6.20 -2.05 20.28
N HIS A 109 6.94 -0.98 20.59
CA HIS A 109 7.85 -0.97 21.72
C HIS A 109 6.97 -1.23 22.95
N ARG A 110 6.90 -2.50 23.38
CA ARG A 110 6.57 -2.80 24.76
C ARG A 110 7.68 -2.15 25.56
N ASN A 111 7.38 -1.01 26.19
CA ASN A 111 8.21 -0.46 27.25
C ASN A 111 8.43 -1.58 28.25
N LYS A 112 9.60 -2.23 28.19
CA LYS A 112 10.10 -2.99 29.32
C LYS A 112 10.46 -1.94 30.34
N SER A 113 9.61 -1.81 31.33
CA SER A 113 9.90 -1.18 32.61
C SER A 113 11.32 -1.56 33.04
N ALA A 114 12.11 -0.54 33.31
CA ALA A 114 13.43 -0.66 33.88
C ALA A 114 13.29 -1.25 35.29
N GLU A 115 13.67 -2.50 35.46
CA GLU A 115 14.08 -3.02 36.75
C GLU A 115 15.59 -3.20 36.72
N GLN A 116 16.23 -2.31 37.46
CA GLN A 116 17.63 -2.39 37.86
C GLN A 116 17.83 -3.71 38.62
N SER A 117 18.78 -4.51 38.19
CA SER A 117 19.47 -5.41 39.12
C SER A 117 20.95 -5.48 38.78
N HIS A 118 21.72 -5.45 39.86
CA HIS A 118 23.14 -5.18 39.93
C HIS A 118 24.02 -6.27 39.29
N ALA A 119 25.20 -5.80 38.89
CA ALA A 119 26.42 -6.50 38.50
C ALA A 119 26.66 -7.89 39.11
N HIS A 120 27.23 -8.79 38.30
CA HIS A 120 28.46 -9.49 38.66
C HIS A 120 29.29 -9.88 37.41
N LYS A 121 30.59 -9.58 37.51
CA LYS A 121 31.66 -9.99 36.60
C LYS A 121 31.91 -11.50 36.69
N SER A 122 32.25 -12.10 35.55
CA SER A 122 33.32 -13.10 35.48
C SER A 122 33.85 -13.23 34.04
N GLU A 123 35.18 -13.13 33.97
CA GLU A 123 36.02 -13.53 32.84
C GLU A 123 35.88 -15.04 32.59
N ASP A 124 36.02 -15.51 31.33
CA ASP A 124 37.23 -16.21 30.87
C ASP A 124 36.98 -17.02 29.58
N LYS A 125 38.07 -17.18 28.80
CA LYS A 125 38.39 -18.21 27.78
C LYS A 125 37.93 -18.11 26.31
N LYS A 126 38.94 -17.74 25.51
CA LYS A 126 39.36 -18.30 24.21
C LYS A 126 38.79 -19.69 23.87
N SER A 127 38.24 -19.81 22.67
CA SER A 127 38.49 -20.95 21.79
C SER A 127 38.52 -20.50 20.32
N THR A 128 39.69 -20.68 19.73
CA THR A 128 39.96 -20.56 18.30
C THR A 128 39.41 -21.82 17.62
N SER A 129 38.53 -21.69 16.63
CA SER A 129 38.35 -22.72 15.61
C SER A 129 38.42 -22.08 14.23
N VAL A 130 39.60 -22.26 13.65
CA VAL A 130 39.88 -22.12 12.24
C VAL A 130 39.10 -23.21 11.53
N ASN A 131 38.20 -22.85 10.61
CA ASN A 131 37.75 -23.75 9.57
C ASN A 131 37.88 -23.02 8.24
N ASP A 132 38.88 -23.45 7.50
CA ASP A 132 39.00 -23.26 6.06
C ASP A 132 37.70 -23.66 5.37
N ALA A 133 36.96 -22.68 4.89
CA ALA A 133 35.95 -22.88 3.85
C ALA A 133 36.46 -22.18 2.59
N LEU A 134 36.84 -23.02 1.64
CA LEU A 134 37.26 -22.69 0.29
C LEU A 134 36.37 -21.63 -0.35
N LEU A 135 37.04 -20.60 -0.84
CA LEU A 135 36.54 -19.48 -1.62
C LEU A 135 35.77 -19.96 -2.86
N ILE A 136 34.45 -19.84 -2.83
CA ILE A 136 33.67 -19.55 -4.04
C ILE A 136 33.29 -18.08 -3.93
N LYS A 137 34.10 -17.21 -4.55
CA LYS A 137 33.71 -15.82 -4.82
C LYS A 137 32.65 -15.84 -5.92
N GLU A 138 31.39 -16.09 -5.54
CA GLU A 138 30.29 -15.57 -6.34
C GLU A 138 30.36 -14.04 -6.22
N ASN A 139 30.31 -13.35 -7.36
CA ASN A 139 30.14 -11.90 -7.39
C ASN A 139 28.89 -11.59 -6.58
N GLU A 140 29.05 -11.15 -5.32
CA GLU A 140 27.97 -10.66 -4.48
C GLU A 140 27.42 -9.38 -5.13
N ILE A 141 26.48 -9.57 -6.06
CA ILE A 141 25.59 -8.51 -6.48
C ILE A 141 24.94 -8.06 -5.17
N THR A 142 25.31 -6.87 -4.70
CA THR A 142 24.70 -6.28 -3.51
C THR A 142 23.28 -5.91 -3.89
N ILE A 143 22.35 -6.87 -3.79
CA ILE A 143 20.94 -6.64 -4.11
C ILE A 143 20.37 -5.73 -3.03
N LYS A 144 20.09 -4.48 -3.41
CA LYS A 144 19.47 -3.52 -2.48
C LYS A 144 18.07 -4.05 -2.10
N LYS A 145 17.75 -4.01 -0.81
CA LYS A 145 16.45 -4.47 -0.29
C LYS A 145 15.52 -3.27 -0.05
N GLN A 146 14.25 -3.41 -0.39
CA GLN A 146 13.22 -2.39 -0.09
C GLN A 146 11.92 -3.02 0.41
N GLY A 147 11.35 -2.39 1.43
CA GLY A 147 10.08 -2.81 2.03
C GLY A 147 8.85 -2.28 1.28
N LEU A 148 7.71 -2.93 1.49
CA LEU A 148 6.44 -2.60 0.82
C LEU A 148 5.96 -1.16 1.05
N LYS A 149 6.25 -0.58 2.22
CA LYS A 149 5.87 0.81 2.54
C LYS A 149 6.44 1.80 1.53
N LYS A 150 7.76 1.71 1.29
CA LYS A 150 8.48 2.64 0.41
C LYS A 150 8.06 2.46 -1.04
N LEU A 151 7.92 1.20 -1.48
CA LEU A 151 7.44 0.88 -2.82
C LEU A 151 6.03 1.42 -3.05
N LEU A 152 5.13 1.28 -2.08
CA LEU A 152 3.77 1.83 -2.17
C LEU A 152 3.78 3.36 -2.28
N VAL A 153 4.56 4.06 -1.44
CA VAL A 153 4.68 5.52 -1.50
C VAL A 153 5.16 5.97 -2.88
N SER A 154 6.19 5.31 -3.40
CA SER A 154 6.72 5.56 -4.74
C SER A 154 5.64 5.40 -5.82
N LEU A 155 4.87 4.31 -5.78
CA LEU A 155 3.85 4.00 -6.78
C LEU A 155 2.68 4.98 -6.74
N LEU A 156 2.15 5.29 -5.56
CA LEU A 156 1.04 6.24 -5.39
C LEU A 156 1.40 7.66 -5.87
N ARG A 157 2.68 8.01 -5.82
CA ARG A 157 3.19 9.34 -6.19
C ARG A 157 3.71 9.41 -7.63
N GLY A 158 3.42 8.39 -8.44
CA GLY A 158 3.70 8.42 -9.87
C GLY A 158 5.16 8.19 -10.25
N SER A 159 5.95 7.51 -9.40
CA SER A 159 7.31 7.10 -9.75
C SER A 159 7.36 6.24 -11.02
N SER A 160 8.53 6.20 -11.64
CA SER A 160 8.80 5.38 -12.83
C SER A 160 8.85 3.87 -12.55
N LEU A 161 8.73 3.44 -11.27
CA LEU A 161 8.91 2.05 -10.83
C LEU A 161 8.06 1.05 -11.62
N ALA A 162 6.76 1.32 -11.77
CA ALA A 162 5.84 0.41 -12.47
C ALA A 162 6.05 0.37 -13.99
N ASN A 163 6.90 1.22 -14.55
CA ASN A 163 7.21 1.27 -15.98
C ASN A 163 8.67 0.93 -16.28
N SER A 164 9.50 0.72 -15.24
CA SER A 164 10.94 0.51 -15.40
C SER A 164 11.30 -0.92 -15.79
N ASP A 165 12.50 -1.06 -16.34
CA ASP A 165 13.12 -2.35 -16.61
C ASP A 165 13.89 -2.92 -15.42
N LEU A 166 13.82 -2.31 -14.23
CA LEU A 166 14.53 -2.81 -13.05
C LEU A 166 14.18 -4.29 -12.76
N TRP A 167 15.18 -5.12 -12.47
CA TRP A 167 14.93 -6.50 -12.02
C TRP A 167 14.48 -6.52 -10.56
N ILE A 168 13.31 -7.09 -10.30
CA ILE A 168 12.72 -7.21 -8.97
C ILE A 168 12.71 -8.65 -8.54
N TYR A 169 13.30 -8.95 -7.39
CA TYR A 169 13.29 -10.25 -6.74
C TYR A 169 12.20 -10.26 -5.65
N THR A 170 11.26 -11.20 -5.72
CA THR A 170 10.31 -11.45 -4.62
C THR A 170 10.74 -12.64 -3.76
N SER A 171 11.70 -13.42 -4.24
CA SER A 171 12.44 -14.42 -3.45
C SER A 171 13.79 -14.66 -4.11
N GLU A 172 14.64 -15.49 -3.50
CA GLU A 172 15.94 -15.87 -4.08
C GLU A 172 15.80 -16.52 -5.47
N LYS A 173 14.66 -17.16 -5.75
CA LYS A 173 14.45 -17.94 -6.97
C LYS A 173 13.64 -17.22 -8.04
N HIS A 174 12.86 -16.22 -7.65
CA HIS A 174 11.92 -15.60 -8.57
C HIS A 174 12.25 -14.12 -8.78
N LYS A 175 12.38 -13.74 -10.05
CA LYS A 175 12.63 -12.38 -10.50
C LYS A 175 11.75 -11.98 -11.67
N TRP A 176 11.43 -10.69 -11.75
CA TRP A 176 10.59 -10.09 -12.78
C TRP A 176 11.14 -8.74 -13.19
N ARG A 177 10.81 -8.27 -14.39
CA ARG A 177 10.94 -6.85 -14.70
C ARG A 177 9.87 -6.07 -13.92
N ALA A 178 10.21 -4.92 -13.37
CA ALA A 178 9.29 -4.10 -12.57
C ALA A 178 7.98 -3.82 -13.31
N LYS A 179 8.07 -3.44 -14.60
CA LYS A 179 6.92 -3.23 -15.50
C LYS A 179 5.95 -4.40 -15.69
N ASN A 180 6.42 -5.62 -15.42
CA ASN A 180 5.60 -6.82 -15.52
C ASN A 180 5.07 -7.28 -14.15
N LEU A 181 5.66 -6.77 -13.07
CA LEU A 181 5.35 -7.17 -11.70
C LEU A 181 4.39 -6.20 -11.01
N PHE A 182 4.65 -4.89 -11.07
CA PHE A 182 3.83 -3.87 -10.42
C PHE A 182 2.69 -3.45 -11.33
N VAL A 183 1.45 -3.62 -10.87
CA VAL A 183 0.24 -3.35 -11.66
C VAL A 183 -0.70 -2.49 -10.84
N ASN A 184 -1.08 -1.33 -11.35
CA ASN A 184 -2.14 -0.54 -10.74
C ASN A 184 -3.44 -1.37 -10.80
N VAL A 185 -4.24 -1.33 -9.75
CA VAL A 185 -5.46 -2.13 -9.65
C VAL A 185 -6.49 -1.82 -10.75
N ASN A 186 -6.44 -0.62 -11.34
CA ASN A 186 -7.21 -0.27 -12.54
C ASN A 186 -6.95 -1.24 -13.71
N ASP A 187 -5.71 -1.71 -13.83
CA ASP A 187 -5.27 -2.60 -14.90
C ASP A 187 -5.23 -4.08 -14.46
N ALA A 188 -5.84 -4.39 -13.31
CA ALA A 188 -5.85 -5.74 -12.79
C ALA A 188 -6.56 -6.70 -13.74
N LYS A 189 -5.85 -7.78 -14.09
CA LYS A 189 -6.36 -8.87 -14.92
C LYS A 189 -5.66 -10.18 -14.58
N PRO A 190 -6.34 -11.33 -14.75
CA PRO A 190 -5.68 -12.62 -14.66
C PRO A 190 -4.48 -12.71 -15.60
N THR A 191 -3.45 -13.43 -15.16
CA THR A 191 -2.30 -13.79 -15.97
C THR A 191 -2.55 -15.14 -16.65
N ASP A 192 -2.04 -15.32 -17.86
CA ASP A 192 -2.28 -16.55 -18.64
C ASP A 192 -1.83 -17.82 -17.90
N ASN A 193 -0.77 -17.70 -17.09
CA ASN A 193 -0.21 -18.80 -16.29
C ASN A 193 -0.63 -18.75 -14.80
N GLY A 194 -1.52 -17.83 -14.41
CA GLY A 194 -1.92 -17.63 -13.01
C GLY A 194 -0.78 -17.16 -12.09
N ALA A 195 0.31 -16.62 -12.65
CA ALA A 195 1.40 -16.03 -11.88
C ALA A 195 0.90 -14.81 -11.07
N PRO A 196 1.37 -14.67 -9.81
CA PRO A 196 1.06 -13.53 -8.97
C PRO A 196 1.76 -12.25 -9.48
N ARG A 197 1.20 -11.10 -9.09
CA ARG A 197 1.75 -9.76 -9.33
C ARG A 197 1.65 -8.89 -8.09
N MET A 198 2.37 -7.78 -8.06
CA MET A 198 2.29 -6.74 -7.05
C MET A 198 1.20 -5.74 -7.46
N TYR A 199 0.00 -5.89 -6.91
CA TYR A 199 -1.11 -4.96 -7.15
C TYR A 199 -1.06 -3.80 -6.17
N TRP A 200 -1.38 -2.60 -6.63
CA TRP A 200 -1.42 -1.41 -5.78
C TRP A 200 -2.53 -0.45 -6.16
N GLY A 201 -2.94 0.40 -5.22
CA GLY A 201 -4.00 1.40 -5.42
C GLY A 201 -4.45 2.02 -4.11
N THR A 202 -5.67 2.54 -4.09
CA THR A 202 -6.32 3.11 -2.90
C THR A 202 -7.58 2.32 -2.58
N ILE A 203 -7.92 2.16 -1.31
CA ILE A 203 -9.17 1.54 -0.87
C ILE A 203 -10.27 2.61 -0.86
N ALA A 204 -11.38 2.35 -1.55
CA ALA A 204 -12.58 3.19 -1.47
C ALA A 204 -13.34 2.89 -0.18
N ASP A 205 -13.60 1.61 0.09
CA ASP A 205 -14.30 1.13 1.27
C ASP A 205 -14.06 -0.37 1.54
N ALA A 206 -14.65 -0.85 2.63
CA ALA A 206 -14.73 -2.25 2.99
C ALA A 206 -16.18 -2.59 3.34
N ASP A 207 -16.53 -3.86 3.19
CA ASP A 207 -17.87 -4.31 3.59
C ASP A 207 -18.04 -4.27 5.12
N LYS A 208 -19.30 -4.28 5.57
CA LYS A 208 -19.65 -4.18 7.01
C LYS A 208 -19.02 -5.28 7.86
N THR A 209 -18.76 -6.45 7.28
CA THR A 209 -18.16 -7.58 7.98
C THR A 209 -16.65 -7.63 7.86
N LEU A 210 -16.00 -6.65 7.20
CA LEU A 210 -14.55 -6.56 6.98
C LEU A 210 -13.97 -7.83 6.32
N ASN A 211 -14.74 -8.49 5.46
CA ASN A 211 -14.34 -9.68 4.74
C ASN A 211 -13.78 -9.35 3.35
N TRP A 212 -14.04 -8.15 2.83
CA TRP A 212 -13.70 -7.70 1.49
C TRP A 212 -13.30 -6.23 1.52
N LEU A 213 -12.25 -5.90 0.77
CA LEU A 213 -11.84 -4.53 0.49
C LEU A 213 -12.14 -4.18 -0.97
N ASN A 214 -12.59 -2.96 -1.22
CA ASN A 214 -12.90 -2.50 -2.56
C ASN A 214 -11.93 -1.38 -2.97
N PRO A 215 -11.10 -1.61 -4.01
CA PRO A 215 -10.24 -0.58 -4.57
C PRO A 215 -11.05 0.57 -5.19
N ALA A 216 -10.53 1.79 -5.06
CA ALA A 216 -11.17 3.00 -5.55
C ALA A 216 -11.07 3.13 -7.08
N GLU A 217 -10.03 2.57 -7.68
CA GLU A 217 -9.75 2.70 -9.10
C GLU A 217 -10.66 1.81 -9.96
N GLU A 218 -11.02 0.62 -9.49
CA GLU A 218 -11.77 -0.37 -10.26
C GLU A 218 -12.83 -1.08 -9.40
N ARG A 219 -14.10 -0.74 -9.63
CA ARG A 219 -15.26 -1.24 -8.86
C ARG A 219 -15.54 -2.72 -9.10
N SER A 220 -15.08 -3.28 -10.21
CA SER A 220 -15.22 -4.72 -10.50
C SER A 220 -14.19 -5.58 -9.77
N VAL A 221 -13.15 -4.99 -9.18
CA VAL A 221 -12.12 -5.69 -8.41
C VAL A 221 -12.47 -5.69 -6.93
N SER A 222 -12.21 -6.79 -6.23
CA SER A 222 -12.30 -6.87 -4.77
C SER A 222 -11.11 -7.66 -4.19
N ILE A 223 -10.75 -7.36 -2.95
CA ILE A 223 -9.69 -8.06 -2.21
C ILE A 223 -10.35 -8.84 -1.06
N PRO A 224 -10.58 -10.15 -1.21
CA PRO A 224 -11.14 -10.97 -0.14
C PRO A 224 -10.10 -11.15 0.97
N ILE A 225 -10.42 -10.72 2.18
CA ILE A 225 -9.55 -10.84 3.36
C ILE A 225 -10.08 -11.83 4.40
N SER A 226 -11.26 -12.42 4.20
CA SER A 226 -11.92 -13.33 5.17
C SER A 226 -11.03 -14.43 5.75
N LYS A 227 -10.14 -15.01 4.94
CA LYS A 227 -9.24 -16.11 5.37
C LYS A 227 -8.14 -15.68 6.34
N TYR A 228 -7.80 -14.40 6.37
CA TYR A 228 -6.71 -13.83 7.14
C TYR A 228 -7.13 -12.52 7.83
N GLN A 229 -8.44 -12.37 8.05
CA GLN A 229 -9.05 -11.13 8.49
C GLN A 229 -8.47 -10.67 9.82
N GLN A 230 -8.44 -11.54 10.82
CA GLN A 230 -7.99 -11.14 12.16
C GLN A 230 -6.52 -10.69 12.16
N ASP A 231 -5.66 -11.41 11.44
CA ASP A 231 -4.25 -11.07 11.31
C ASP A 231 -4.06 -9.74 10.58
N PHE A 232 -4.86 -9.49 9.54
CA PHE A 232 -4.87 -8.23 8.80
C PHE A 232 -5.30 -7.06 9.69
N LEU A 233 -6.45 -7.18 10.37
CA LEU A 233 -6.96 -6.12 11.25
C LEU A 233 -5.98 -5.82 12.38
N THR A 234 -5.40 -6.85 13.00
CA THR A 234 -4.42 -6.72 14.08
C THR A 234 -3.12 -6.07 13.60
N ARG A 235 -2.61 -6.48 12.43
CA ARG A 235 -1.34 -5.95 11.88
C ARG A 235 -1.44 -4.46 11.55
N PHE A 236 -2.57 -4.01 11.04
CA PHE A 236 -2.75 -2.63 10.57
C PHE A 236 -3.52 -1.73 11.55
N ASP A 237 -3.85 -2.25 12.74
CA ASP A 237 -4.59 -1.52 13.78
C ASP A 237 -5.89 -0.94 13.20
N ILE A 238 -6.70 -1.83 12.61
CA ILE A 238 -7.99 -1.54 12.00
C ILE A 238 -9.09 -1.96 12.96
N ASN A 239 -9.86 -0.98 13.44
CA ASN A 239 -10.94 -1.19 14.37
C ASN A 239 -12.30 -1.15 13.66
N GLU A 240 -12.39 -0.45 12.53
CA GLU A 240 -13.62 -0.32 11.75
C GLU A 240 -13.35 -0.09 10.25
N ALA A 241 -14.36 -0.34 9.42
CA ALA A 241 -14.27 -0.21 7.95
C ALA A 241 -13.80 1.18 7.49
N ARG A 242 -14.15 2.23 8.22
CA ARG A 242 -13.76 3.60 7.88
C ARG A 242 -12.27 3.89 8.05
N ASP A 243 -11.53 3.07 8.80
CA ASP A 243 -10.07 3.19 8.92
C ASP A 243 -9.36 2.87 7.60
N LEU A 244 -10.06 2.19 6.69
CA LEU A 244 -9.56 1.75 5.38
C LEU A 244 -9.94 2.72 4.25
N GLU A 245 -10.92 3.60 4.45
CA GLU A 245 -11.34 4.57 3.43
C GLU A 245 -10.19 5.53 3.08
N GLY A 246 -9.76 5.54 1.82
CA GLY A 246 -8.61 6.32 1.34
C GLY A 246 -7.24 5.73 1.68
N ALA A 247 -7.20 4.54 2.29
CA ALA A 247 -5.93 3.89 2.59
C ALA A 247 -5.23 3.44 1.31
N GLY A 248 -3.94 3.76 1.17
CA GLY A 248 -3.12 3.23 0.08
C GLY A 248 -2.79 1.77 0.36
N PHE A 249 -2.67 0.94 -0.68
CA PHE A 249 -2.40 -0.48 -0.52
C PHE A 249 -1.43 -1.02 -1.57
N ILE A 250 -0.63 -2.01 -1.17
CA ILE A 250 0.14 -2.86 -2.08
C ILE A 250 0.08 -4.31 -1.60
N LEU A 251 -0.14 -5.26 -2.51
CA LEU A 251 -0.13 -6.69 -2.18
C LEU A 251 0.43 -7.57 -3.30
N PHE A 252 1.10 -8.65 -2.90
CA PHE A 252 1.47 -9.73 -3.81
C PHE A 252 0.31 -10.73 -3.90
N ALA A 253 -0.36 -10.80 -5.04
CA ALA A 253 -1.59 -11.56 -5.19
C ALA A 253 -1.75 -12.19 -6.57
N LYS A 254 -2.63 -13.19 -6.66
CA LYS A 254 -3.16 -13.68 -7.94
C LYS A 254 -4.45 -12.93 -8.26
N CYS A 255 -4.61 -12.51 -9.51
CA CYS A 255 -5.90 -12.01 -10.00
C CYS A 255 -6.68 -13.17 -10.60
N VAL A 256 -7.91 -13.37 -10.13
CA VAL A 256 -8.84 -14.39 -10.64
C VAL A 256 -10.17 -13.75 -11.00
N GLU A 257 -10.85 -14.27 -12.01
CA GLU A 257 -12.18 -13.80 -12.40
C GLU A 257 -13.29 -14.64 -11.76
N SER A 258 -14.43 -14.00 -11.51
CA SER A 258 -15.67 -14.70 -11.22
C SER A 258 -16.10 -15.58 -12.39
N LYS A 259 -16.96 -16.57 -12.14
CA LYS A 259 -17.48 -17.48 -13.19
C LYS A 259 -18.19 -16.72 -14.32
N ASP A 260 -18.86 -15.62 -13.99
CA ASP A 260 -19.56 -14.75 -14.95
C ASP A 260 -18.66 -13.66 -15.57
N LYS A 261 -17.37 -13.62 -15.21
CA LYS A 261 -16.35 -12.65 -15.65
C LYS A 261 -16.70 -11.18 -15.37
N LYS A 262 -17.67 -10.91 -14.50
CA LYS A 262 -18.07 -9.55 -14.12
C LYS A 262 -17.26 -8.97 -12.96
N ARG A 263 -16.58 -9.83 -12.20
CA ARG A 263 -15.78 -9.45 -11.03
C ARG A 263 -14.40 -10.08 -11.11
N LYS A 264 -13.44 -9.38 -10.53
CA LYS A 264 -12.07 -9.84 -10.35
C LYS A 264 -11.76 -9.86 -8.87
N PHE A 265 -10.96 -10.84 -8.44
CA PHE A 265 -10.53 -10.98 -7.06
C PHE A 265 -9.02 -11.02 -6.98
N LEU A 266 -8.44 -10.22 -6.09
CA LEU A 266 -7.02 -10.26 -5.76
C LEU A 266 -6.80 -11.18 -4.57
N GLN A 267 -6.46 -12.43 -4.84
CA GLN A 267 -6.21 -13.43 -3.80
C GLN A 267 -4.76 -13.31 -3.30
N LEU A 268 -4.60 -12.90 -2.05
CA LEU A 268 -3.31 -12.74 -1.40
C LEU A 268 -2.48 -14.02 -1.48
N TRP A 269 -1.20 -13.87 -1.81
CA TRP A 269 -0.30 -15.00 -1.92
C TRP A 269 -0.19 -15.75 -0.58
N GLY A 270 -0.52 -17.04 -0.61
CA GLY A 270 -0.50 -17.90 0.59
C GLY A 270 -1.51 -17.53 1.69
N ASN A 271 -2.41 -16.57 1.45
CA ASN A 271 -3.22 -15.93 2.51
C ASN A 271 -2.38 -15.30 3.63
N ASP A 272 -1.13 -14.93 3.34
CA ASP A 272 -0.20 -14.45 4.37
C ASP A 272 -0.03 -12.93 4.30
N VAL A 273 -0.40 -12.28 5.40
CA VAL A 273 -0.44 -10.82 5.53
C VAL A 273 0.95 -10.18 5.40
N GLN A 274 2.06 -10.94 5.48
CA GLN A 274 3.39 -10.39 5.15
C GLN A 274 3.48 -9.84 3.72
N TYR A 275 2.69 -10.40 2.79
CA TYR A 275 2.63 -9.99 1.39
C TYR A 275 1.67 -8.83 1.14
N PHE A 276 1.07 -8.26 2.19
CA PHE A 276 0.13 -7.16 2.10
C PHE A 276 0.67 -5.99 2.95
N TYR A 277 0.59 -4.77 2.43
CA TYR A 277 0.80 -3.55 3.18
C TYR A 277 -0.31 -2.53 2.94
N ILE A 278 -0.74 -1.87 4.01
CA ILE A 278 -1.71 -0.77 4.02
C ILE A 278 -1.06 0.48 4.64
N SER A 279 -1.29 1.62 4.00
CA SER A 279 -0.98 2.95 4.50
C SER A 279 -2.31 3.69 4.74
N LYS A 280 -2.76 3.78 6.00
CA LYS A 280 -4.02 4.46 6.37
C LYS A 280 -4.08 5.90 5.86
N ALA A 281 -5.27 6.37 5.50
CA ALA A 281 -5.52 7.78 5.23
C ALA A 281 -5.30 8.59 6.51
N GLU A 282 -4.48 9.63 6.40
CA GLU A 282 -4.29 10.60 7.49
C GLU A 282 -4.97 11.92 7.10
N ASP A 283 -5.19 12.75 8.12
CA ASP A 283 -5.72 14.10 7.97
C ASP A 283 -4.64 15.05 7.41
#